data_AF-A0A531KX93-F1
#
_entry.id   AF-A0A531KX93-F1
#
_cell.length_a   1.000
_cell.length_b   1.000
_cell.length_c   1.000
_cell.angle_alpha   90.00
_cell.angle_beta   90.00
_cell.angle_gamma   90.00
#
_symmetry.space_group_name_H-M   'P 1'
#
loop_
_entity.id
_entity.type
_entity.pdbx_description
1 polymer ?
#
loop_
_entity_poly.entity_id
_entity_poly.type
_entity_poly.pdbx_seq_one_letter_code
_entity_poly.pdbx_strand_id
1 'polypeptide(L)'
;MTKTALLRSTVFAAAGLGLMAFTSAASAADVGACLITKTDTNPFFVKMKEGATAKAKELGVELKAYAGKIDGDSESQVAAIESCIADGAKGILITASD
;
A
#
# COMPACT_ATOMS: atom_id res chain seq x y z
N MET A 1 -19.60 30.86 48.78
CA MET A 1 -20.11 30.62 47.41
C MET A 1 -19.02 30.30 46.37
N THR A 2 -17.80 29.90 46.74
CA THR A 2 -16.65 29.86 45.80
C THR A 2 -16.05 28.49 45.51
N LYS A 3 -16.34 27.44 46.28
CA LYS A 3 -15.72 26.11 46.11
C LYS A 3 -16.37 25.26 45.01
N THR A 4 -17.68 25.41 44.79
CA THR A 4 -18.45 24.63 43.80
C THR A 4 -18.18 25.06 42.35
N ALA A 5 -17.72 26.31 42.14
CA ALA A 5 -17.36 26.83 40.82
C ALA A 5 -15.99 26.30 40.35
N LEU A 6 -15.02 26.13 41.27
CA LEU A 6 -13.70 25.55 40.96
C LEU A 6 -13.82 24.07 40.54
N LEU A 7 -14.67 23.29 41.20
CA LEU A 7 -14.86 21.87 40.88
C LEU A 7 -15.53 21.62 39.51
N ARG A 8 -16.29 22.59 39.00
CA ARG A 8 -16.95 22.49 37.69
C ARG A 8 -16.01 22.86 36.53
N SER A 9 -15.07 23.78 36.75
CA SER A 9 -14.07 24.14 35.73
C SER A 9 -13.03 23.04 35.47
N THR A 10 -12.67 22.25 36.50
CA THR A 10 -11.69 21.16 36.35
C THR A 10 -12.24 19.96 35.56
N VAL A 11 -13.55 19.69 35.64
CA VAL A 11 -14.20 18.60 34.89
C VAL A 11 -14.32 18.93 33.39
N PHE A 12 -14.59 20.19 33.04
CA PHE A 12 -14.63 20.62 31.63
C PHE A 12 -13.23 20.69 30.99
N ALA A 13 -12.18 21.05 31.76
CA ALA A 13 -10.80 21.01 31.29
C ALA A 13 -10.31 19.57 31.04
N ALA A 14 -10.71 18.61 31.89
CA ALA A 14 -10.41 17.18 31.71
C ALA A 14 -11.15 16.57 30.51
N ALA A 15 -12.37 17.01 30.22
CA ALA A 15 -13.13 16.56 29.04
C ALA A 15 -12.56 17.09 27.71
N GLY A 16 -11.95 18.28 27.70
CA GLY A 16 -11.31 18.86 26.51
C GLY A 16 -10.00 18.16 26.10
N LEU A 17 -9.24 17.64 27.06
CA LEU A 17 -7.99 16.89 26.83
C LEU A 17 -8.23 15.44 26.38
N GLY A 18 -9.39 14.85 26.71
CA GLY A 18 -9.74 13.49 26.29
C GLY A 18 -10.10 13.36 24.81
N LEU A 19 -10.58 14.43 24.18
CA LEU A 19 -10.98 14.41 22.76
C LEU A 19 -9.80 14.53 21.77
N MET A 20 -8.62 14.99 22.22
CA MET A 20 -7.44 15.07 21.36
C MET A 20 -6.72 13.72 21.19
N ALA A 21 -6.96 12.76 22.10
CA ALA A 21 -6.36 11.43 22.05
C ALA A 21 -6.96 10.52 20.96
N PHE A 22 -8.08 10.92 20.34
CA PHE A 22 -8.73 10.20 19.25
C PHE A 22 -8.46 10.82 17.87
N THR A 23 -7.60 11.84 17.78
CA THR A 23 -7.21 12.39 16.49
C THR A 23 -6.20 11.48 15.81
N SER A 24 -6.75 10.60 14.96
CA SER A 24 -6.10 10.01 13.79
C SER A 24 -4.84 9.17 14.06
N ALA A 25 -5.04 7.94 14.53
CA ALA A 25 -4.40 6.83 13.84
C ALA A 25 -5.07 6.76 12.45
N ALA A 26 -4.58 7.59 11.51
CA ALA A 26 -4.83 7.33 10.10
C ALA A 26 -4.18 5.98 9.83
N SER A 27 -4.97 4.90 9.86
CA SER A 27 -4.52 3.61 9.38
C SER A 27 -3.96 3.86 8.00
N ALA A 28 -2.64 3.69 7.83
CA ALA A 28 -2.05 3.62 6.52
C ALA A 28 -2.83 2.52 5.80
N ALA A 29 -3.70 2.90 4.85
CA ALA A 29 -4.38 1.92 4.03
C ALA A 29 -3.28 1.05 3.42
N ASP A 30 -3.35 -0.27 3.57
CA ASP A 30 -2.36 -1.18 2.99
C ASP A 30 -2.19 -0.83 1.51
N VAL A 31 -1.04 -0.21 1.18
CA VAL A 31 -0.79 0.25 -0.18
C VAL A 31 -0.36 -0.98 -0.95
N GLY A 32 -1.25 -1.48 -1.79
CA GLY A 32 -0.96 -2.55 -2.74
C GLY A 32 -0.34 -2.01 -4.03
N ALA A 33 0.65 -2.70 -4.58
CA ALA A 33 1.23 -2.43 -5.88
C ALA A 33 1.44 -3.73 -6.67
N CYS A 34 1.57 -3.60 -7.99
CA CYS A 34 1.90 -4.71 -8.88
C CYS A 34 3.19 -4.47 -9.67
N LEU A 35 3.94 -5.54 -9.91
CA LEU A 35 5.00 -5.62 -10.91
C LEU A 35 4.64 -6.66 -11.96
N ILE A 36 4.62 -6.29 -13.24
CA ILE A 36 4.35 -7.18 -14.36
C ILE A 36 5.60 -7.19 -15.25
N THR A 37 6.25 -8.34 -15.39
CA THR A 37 7.43 -8.50 -16.27
C THR A 37 7.10 -9.25 -17.57
N LYS A 38 7.91 -9.03 -18.61
CA LYS A 38 7.83 -9.79 -19.87
C LYS A 38 7.87 -11.30 -19.64
N THR A 39 8.88 -11.77 -18.90
CA THR A 39 9.06 -13.18 -18.55
C THR A 39 9.74 -13.29 -17.18
N ASP A 40 9.83 -14.49 -16.63
CA ASP A 40 10.66 -14.83 -15.47
C ASP A 40 11.87 -15.72 -15.81
N THR A 41 12.06 -16.05 -17.08
CA THR A 41 13.18 -16.85 -17.58
C THR A 41 14.46 -16.04 -17.78
N ASN A 42 14.33 -14.74 -18.06
CA ASN A 42 15.47 -13.85 -18.22
C ASN A 42 15.97 -13.37 -16.84
N PRO A 43 17.27 -13.59 -16.50
CA PRO A 43 17.84 -13.18 -15.22
C PRO A 43 17.65 -11.70 -14.87
N PHE A 44 17.55 -10.81 -15.87
CA PHE A 44 17.29 -9.40 -15.65
C PHE A 44 15.93 -9.16 -14.96
N PHE A 45 14.87 -9.82 -15.42
CA PHE A 45 13.53 -9.70 -14.84
C PHE A 45 13.42 -10.41 -13.48
N VAL A 46 14.17 -11.51 -13.29
CA VAL A 46 14.31 -12.14 -11.97
C VAL A 46 14.89 -11.16 -10.96
N LYS A 47 15.99 -10.47 -11.31
CA LYS A 47 16.61 -9.47 -10.43
C LYS A 47 15.76 -8.23 -10.22
N MET A 48 14.99 -7.80 -11.22
CA MET A 48 14.00 -6.74 -11.07
C MET A 48 12.94 -7.12 -10.02
N LYS A 49 12.40 -8.35 -10.09
CA LYS A 49 11.43 -8.85 -9.11
C LYS A 49 12.02 -8.93 -7.71
N GLU A 50 13.23 -9.47 -7.55
CA GLU A 50 13.92 -9.53 -6.26
C GLU A 50 14.10 -8.13 -5.65
N GLY A 51 14.59 -7.16 -6.44
CA GLY A 51 14.80 -5.79 -5.98
C GLY A 51 13.51 -5.07 -5.61
N ALA A 52 12.45 -5.25 -6.42
CA ALA A 52 11.14 -4.68 -6.14
C ALA A 52 10.52 -5.26 -4.86
N THR A 53 10.57 -6.59 -4.68
CA THR A 53 10.07 -7.25 -3.47
C THR A 53 10.83 -6.81 -2.22
N ALA A 54 12.16 -6.70 -2.30
CA ALA A 54 12.97 -6.19 -1.20
C ALA A 54 12.55 -4.76 -0.83
N LYS A 55 12.39 -3.87 -1.81
CA LYS A 55 12.01 -2.48 -1.56
C LYS A 55 10.58 -2.34 -1.04
N ALA A 56 9.64 -3.13 -1.58
CA ALA A 56 8.26 -3.15 -1.11
C ALA A 56 8.18 -3.54 0.37
N LYS A 57 8.96 -4.55 0.78
CA LYS A 57 9.08 -4.96 2.19
C LYS A 57 9.64 -3.85 3.09
N GLU A 58 10.66 -3.12 2.63
CA GLU A 58 11.20 -1.97 3.38
C GLU A 58 10.17 -0.85 3.55
N LEU A 59 9.30 -0.65 2.56
CA LEU A 59 8.31 0.43 2.53
C LEU A 59 6.95 0.03 3.14
N GLY A 60 6.76 -1.24 3.52
CA GLY A 60 5.47 -1.75 3.99
C GLY A 60 4.39 -1.76 2.91
N VAL A 61 4.78 -1.94 1.64
CA VAL A 61 3.89 -2.03 0.47
C VAL A 61 3.65 -3.50 0.16
N GLU A 62 2.39 -3.91 -0.03
CA GLU A 62 2.08 -5.24 -0.53
C GLU A 62 2.36 -5.28 -2.04
N LEU A 63 3.36 -6.06 -2.47
CA LEU A 63 3.71 -6.18 -3.89
C LEU A 63 3.27 -7.54 -4.44
N LYS A 64 2.40 -7.52 -5.45
CA LYS A 64 2.09 -8.69 -6.28
C LYS A 64 2.97 -8.67 -7.54
N ALA A 65 3.51 -9.81 -7.92
CA ALA A 65 4.39 -9.94 -9.08
C ALA A 65 3.85 -10.97 -10.07
N TYR A 66 3.73 -10.57 -11.33
CA TYR A 66 3.28 -11.39 -12.45
C TYR A 66 4.35 -11.38 -13.56
N ALA A 67 4.35 -12.42 -14.37
CA ALA A 67 5.20 -12.52 -15.54
C ALA A 67 4.44 -13.16 -16.70
N GLY A 68 4.70 -12.72 -17.93
CA GLY A 68 4.27 -13.43 -19.13
C GLY A 68 4.97 -14.77 -19.28
N LYS A 69 4.39 -15.69 -20.08
CA LYS A 69 4.97 -17.02 -20.29
C LYS A 69 6.17 -16.98 -21.23
N ILE A 70 6.12 -16.08 -22.20
CA ILE A 70 7.15 -15.85 -23.22
C ILE A 70 7.25 -14.34 -23.49
N ASP A 71 8.35 -13.93 -24.12
CA ASP A 71 8.44 -12.56 -24.61
C ASP A 71 7.43 -12.36 -25.76
N GLY A 72 6.74 -11.23 -25.76
CA GLY A 72 5.59 -10.94 -26.63
C GLY A 72 4.24 -11.48 -26.16
N ASP A 73 4.12 -12.05 -24.95
CA ASP A 73 2.85 -12.54 -24.38
C ASP A 73 2.00 -11.38 -23.81
N SER A 74 1.52 -10.53 -24.72
CA SER A 74 0.75 -9.32 -24.37
C SER A 74 -0.62 -9.66 -23.78
N GLU A 75 -1.23 -10.80 -24.16
CA GLU A 75 -2.49 -11.28 -23.57
C GLU A 75 -2.35 -11.57 -22.07
N SER A 76 -1.29 -12.28 -21.67
CA SER A 76 -1.04 -12.55 -20.24
C SER A 76 -0.72 -11.25 -19.47
N GLN A 77 -0.08 -10.27 -20.10
CA GLN A 77 0.14 -8.96 -19.46
C GLN A 77 -1.17 -8.20 -19.25
N VAL A 78 -2.08 -8.20 -20.23
CA VAL A 78 -3.41 -7.58 -20.10
C VAL A 78 -4.19 -8.24 -18.95
N ALA A 79 -4.21 -9.57 -18.88
CA ALA A 79 -4.88 -10.29 -17.80
C ALA A 79 -4.25 -9.98 -16.41
N ALA A 80 -2.93 -9.80 -16.35
CA ALA A 80 -2.25 -9.39 -15.12
C ALA A 80 -2.62 -7.95 -14.71
N ILE A 81 -2.72 -7.02 -15.67
CA ILE A 81 -3.19 -5.65 -15.41
C ILE A 81 -4.62 -5.68 -14.84
N GLU A 82 -5.52 -6.43 -15.45
CA GLU A 82 -6.90 -6.57 -14.98
C GLU A 82 -6.97 -7.14 -13.56
N SER A 83 -6.15 -8.14 -13.25
CA SER A 83 -6.03 -8.72 -11.90
C SER A 83 -5.55 -7.68 -10.89
N CYS A 84 -4.53 -6.90 -11.24
CA CYS A 84 -4.02 -5.82 -10.39
C CYS A 84 -5.05 -4.72 -10.11
N ILE A 85 -5.85 -4.36 -11.11
CA ILE A 85 -6.94 -3.39 -10.97
C ILE A 85 -8.03 -3.97 -10.05
N ALA A 86 -8.43 -5.22 -10.28
CA ALA A 86 -9.43 -5.92 -9.46
C ALA A 86 -8.99 -6.04 -7.99
N ASP A 87 -7.70 -6.25 -7.76
CA ASP A 87 -7.08 -6.32 -6.44
C ASP A 87 -6.92 -4.93 -5.77
N GLY A 88 -7.29 -3.85 -6.45
CA GLY A 88 -7.26 -2.49 -5.89
C GLY A 88 -5.86 -1.89 -5.76
N ALA A 89 -4.88 -2.42 -6.52
CA ALA A 89 -3.51 -1.91 -6.52
C ALA A 89 -3.48 -0.40 -6.81
N LYS A 90 -2.69 0.33 -6.03
CA LYS A 90 -2.51 1.79 -6.15
C LYS A 90 -1.46 2.17 -7.19
N GLY A 91 -0.64 1.22 -7.63
CA GLY A 91 0.34 1.41 -8.69
C GLY A 91 0.65 0.10 -9.40
N ILE A 92 0.94 0.20 -10.71
CA ILE A 92 1.36 -0.91 -11.55
C ILE A 92 2.66 -0.51 -12.23
N LEU A 93 3.72 -1.28 -12.01
CA LEU A 93 4.95 -1.23 -12.79
C LEU A 93 4.89 -2.33 -13.85
N ILE A 94 5.23 -2.01 -15.08
CA ILE A 94 5.18 -2.96 -16.19
C ILE A 94 6.41 -2.83 -17.09
N THR A 95 7.03 -3.96 -17.43
CA THR A 95 7.92 -4.05 -18.58
C THR A 95 7.11 -4.52 -19.77
N ALA A 96 6.53 -3.54 -20.48
CA ALA A 96 5.58 -3.79 -21.56
C ALA A 96 6.22 -4.72 -22.60
N SER A 97 5.55 -5.85 -22.87
CA SER A 97 5.76 -6.60 -24.10
C SER A 97 5.25 -5.77 -25.28
N ASP A 98 5.80 -6.06 -26.46
CA ASP A 98 5.56 -5.27 -27.67
C ASP A 98 4.10 -5.34 -28.15
#